data_AF-G0M9Q1-F1
#
_entry.id   AF-G0M9Q1-F1
#
_cell.length_a   1.000
_cell.length_b   1.000
_cell.length_c   1.000
_cell.angle_alpha   90.00
_cell.angle_beta   90.00
_cell.angle_gamma   90.00
#
_symmetry.space_group_name_H-M   'P 1'
#
loop_
_entity.id
_entity.type
_entity.pdbx_description
1 polymer ?
#
loop_
_entity_poly.entity_id
_entity_poly.type
_entity_poly.pdbx_seq_one_letter_code
_entity_poly.pdbx_strand_id
1 'polypeptide(L)'
;MERCVETEPGHVAVVKTTEAEVGCTYKNQFHKYLSTWEDLEMGAVLKCEQFNKITKYSCLSNGIESYPIFQIEHKLSNGCTFICHEQKNIFKCPDRLPFFEVIKRATTRIPTTLRAELGF
;
A
#
# COMPACT_ATOMS: atom_id res chain seq x y z
N MET A 1 2.96 -3.20 31.79
CA MET A 1 2.00 -2.26 31.19
C MET A 1 0.72 -2.29 32.02
N GLU A 2 -0.11 -1.27 31.89
CA GLU A 2 -1.36 -1.15 32.63
C GLU A 2 -2.48 -0.80 31.65
N ARG A 3 -3.70 -1.28 31.90
CA ARG A 3 -4.90 -0.90 31.16
C ARG A 3 -6.03 -0.56 32.12
N CYS A 4 -6.92 0.33 31.70
CA CYS A 4 -8.14 0.62 32.44
C CYS A 4 -9.23 -0.37 32.03
N VAL A 5 -9.95 -0.91 33.02
CA VAL A 5 -11.10 -1.80 32.80
C VAL A 5 -12.27 -1.24 33.59
N GLU A 6 -13.41 -1.07 32.94
CA GLU A 6 -14.63 -0.69 33.63
C GLU A 6 -15.09 -1.87 34.49
N THR A 7 -15.17 -1.68 35.80
CA THR A 7 -15.61 -2.71 36.76
C THR A 7 -17.08 -2.56 37.10
N GLU A 8 -17.56 -1.32 37.11
CA GLU A 8 -18.95 -0.91 37.30
C GLU A 8 -19.22 0.31 36.40
N PRO A 9 -20.47 0.61 36.01
CA PRO A 9 -20.77 1.78 35.20
C PRO A 9 -20.14 3.06 35.76
N GLY A 10 -19.25 3.68 34.99
CA GLY A 10 -18.53 4.90 35.37
C GLY A 10 -17.32 4.72 36.29
N HIS A 11 -16.95 3.48 36.65
CA HIS A 11 -15.81 3.18 37.53
C HIS A 11 -14.78 2.32 36.80
N VAL A 12 -13.55 2.85 36.71
CA VAL A 12 -12.44 2.22 36.02
C VAL A 12 -11.36 1.80 37.01
N ALA A 13 -10.94 0.55 36.95
CA ALA A 13 -9.80 0.03 37.69
C ALA A 13 -8.58 -0.12 36.76
N VAL A 14 -7.41 0.20 37.28
CA VAL A 14 -6.14 -0.05 36.59
C VAL A 14 -5.71 -1.48 36.89
N VAL A 15 -5.54 -2.30 35.85
CA VAL A 15 -5.04 -3.67 35.98
C VAL A 15 -3.70 -3.82 35.29
N LYS A 16 -2.83 -4.66 35.87
CA LYS A 16 -1.58 -5.05 35.21
C LYS A 16 -1.90 -5.87 33.96
N THR A 17 -1.21 -5.53 32.87
CA THR A 17 -1.32 -6.22 31.60
C THR A 17 0.06 -6.66 31.12
N THR A 18 0.09 -7.78 30.41
CA THR A 18 1.31 -8.35 29.83
C THR A 18 1.59 -7.76 28.44
N GLU A 19 2.85 -7.81 27.97
CA GLU A 19 3.15 -7.43 26.58
C GLU A 19 2.36 -8.31 25.58
N ALA A 20 2.12 -9.58 25.89
CA ALA A 20 1.37 -10.49 25.04
C ALA A 20 -0.11 -10.09 24.86
N GLU A 21 -0.71 -9.41 25.84
CA GLU A 21 -2.11 -8.98 25.78
C GLU A 21 -2.34 -7.76 24.88
N VAL A 22 -1.29 -7.00 24.58
CA VAL A 22 -1.36 -5.71 23.87
C VAL A 22 -0.48 -5.63 22.63
N GLY A 23 0.43 -6.59 22.46
CA GLY A 23 1.24 -6.72 21.26
C GLY A 23 0.50 -7.40 20.12
N CYS A 24 1.15 -7.43 18.96
CA CYS A 24 0.60 -8.00 17.75
C CYS A 24 1.41 -9.22 17.33
N THR A 25 0.74 -10.25 16.83
CA THR A 25 1.41 -11.38 16.17
C THR A 25 1.23 -11.24 14.67
N TYR A 26 2.34 -11.16 13.94
CA TYR A 26 2.36 -11.05 12.48
C TYR A 26 3.39 -12.01 11.92
N LYS A 27 3.02 -12.83 10.91
CA LYS A 27 3.91 -13.83 10.30
C LYS A 27 4.71 -14.66 11.34
N ASN A 28 4.03 -15.10 12.41
CA ASN A 28 4.60 -15.85 13.55
C ASN A 28 5.65 -15.10 14.39
N GLN A 29 5.80 -13.78 14.22
CA GLN A 29 6.64 -12.92 15.03
C GLN A 29 5.79 -12.04 15.95
N PHE A 30 6.25 -11.88 17.19
CA PHE A 30 5.63 -10.97 18.15
C PHE A 30 6.22 -9.56 18.00
N HIS A 31 5.33 -8.57 17.95
CA HIS A 31 5.64 -7.15 17.87
C HIS A 31 5.02 -6.43 19.07
N LYS A 32 5.83 -5.61 19.74
CA LYS A 32 5.40 -4.85 20.93
C LYS A 32 4.37 -3.80 20.55
N TYR A 33 3.51 -3.43 21.50
CA TYR A 33 2.60 -2.30 21.34
C TYR A 33 3.36 -1.03 20.92
N LEU A 34 2.82 -0.30 19.93
CA LEU A 34 3.42 0.87 19.29
C LEU A 34 4.76 0.65 18.57
N SER A 35 5.23 -0.59 18.47
CA SER A 35 6.39 -0.87 17.62
C SER A 35 6.00 -0.82 16.14
N THR A 36 6.98 -0.40 15.33
CA THR A 36 6.91 -0.43 13.87
C THR A 36 7.92 -1.43 13.32
N TRP A 37 7.61 -2.02 12.16
CA TRP A 37 8.52 -2.93 11.46
C TRP A 37 8.28 -2.88 9.96
N GLU A 38 9.31 -3.23 9.19
CA GLU A 38 9.21 -3.31 7.74
C GLU A 38 8.66 -4.68 7.31
N ASP A 39 7.71 -4.67 6.39
CA ASP A 39 7.33 -5.82 5.59
C ASP A 39 7.75 -5.58 4.14
N LEU A 40 8.92 -6.13 3.78
CA LEU A 40 9.51 -5.98 2.44
C LEU A 40 8.70 -6.68 1.34
N GLU A 41 7.96 -7.74 1.69
CA GLU A 41 7.10 -8.44 0.74
C GLU A 41 5.88 -7.58 0.39
N MET A 42 5.30 -6.93 1.41
CA MET A 42 4.21 -5.98 1.21
C MET A 42 4.70 -4.65 0.62
N GLY A 43 5.95 -4.26 0.88
CA GLY A 43 6.47 -2.92 0.58
C GLY A 43 5.87 -1.87 1.50
N ALA A 44 5.86 -2.12 2.82
CA ALA A 44 5.21 -1.25 3.80
C ALA A 44 5.93 -1.26 5.15
N VAL A 45 5.75 -0.18 5.92
CA VAL A 45 6.00 -0.19 7.36
C VAL A 45 4.67 -0.45 8.05
N LEU A 46 4.65 -1.46 8.90
CA LEU A 46 3.51 -1.85 9.71
C LEU A 46 3.69 -1.35 11.14
N LYS A 47 2.58 -1.15 11.84
CA LYS A 47 2.54 -0.72 13.24
C LYS A 47 1.57 -1.56 14.03
N CYS A 48 1.96 -1.90 15.25
CA CYS A 48 1.06 -2.53 16.21
C CYS A 48 0.34 -1.45 17.02
N GLU A 49 -0.98 -1.39 16.90
CA GLU A 49 -1.83 -0.43 17.61
C GLU A 49 -2.71 -1.11 18.67
N GLN A 50 -3.56 -0.32 19.32
CA GLN A 50 -4.49 -0.81 20.34
C GLN A 50 -5.35 -1.95 19.80
N PHE A 51 -5.76 -2.84 20.72
CA PHE A 51 -6.56 -4.04 20.41
C PHE A 51 -5.86 -5.02 19.46
N ASN A 52 -4.53 -5.09 19.53
CA ASN A 52 -3.70 -6.00 18.75
C ASN A 52 -3.89 -5.81 17.23
N LYS A 53 -4.26 -4.58 16.84
CA LYS A 53 -4.54 -4.23 15.45
C LYS A 53 -3.25 -3.89 14.74
N ILE A 54 -2.98 -4.58 13.64
CA ILE A 54 -1.88 -4.25 12.74
C ILE A 54 -2.40 -3.23 11.72
N THR A 55 -1.75 -2.08 11.65
CA THR A 55 -2.06 -1.04 10.68
C THR A 55 -0.86 -0.77 9.80
N LYS A 56 -1.12 -0.33 8.57
CA LYS A 56 -0.09 0.16 7.67
C LYS A 56 0.24 1.60 8.06
N TYR A 57 1.45 1.81 8.55
CA TYR A 57 1.94 3.11 8.96
C TYR A 57 2.38 3.94 7.75
N SER A 58 3.12 3.30 6.85
CA SER A 58 3.64 3.92 5.63
C SER A 58 3.91 2.87 4.55
N CYS A 59 4.22 3.34 3.34
CA CYS A 59 4.66 2.53 2.22
C CYS A 59 6.18 2.60 2.08
N LEU A 60 6.79 1.49 1.71
CA LEU A 60 8.21 1.37 1.46
C LEU A 60 8.44 0.99 0.00
N SER A 61 9.03 1.90 -0.78
CA SER A 61 9.35 1.68 -2.19
C SER A 61 10.79 2.12 -2.47
N ASN A 62 11.65 1.20 -2.92
CA ASN A 62 13.08 1.46 -3.15
C ASN A 62 13.80 2.13 -1.96
N GLY A 63 13.48 1.73 -0.73
CA GLY A 63 14.05 2.31 0.49
C GLY A 63 13.52 3.71 0.84
N ILE A 64 12.56 4.24 0.08
CA ILE A 64 11.88 5.50 0.37
C ILE A 64 10.57 5.20 1.09
N GLU A 65 10.44 5.78 2.29
CA GLU A 65 9.22 5.73 3.08
C GLU A 65 8.26 6.85 2.64
N SER A 66 6.99 6.51 2.41
CA SER A 66 5.94 7.45 1.99
C SER A 66 4.67 7.21 2.79
N TYR A 67 4.03 8.29 3.27
CA TYR A 67 2.83 8.17 4.08
C TYR A 67 1.56 8.09 3.20
N PRO A 68 0.59 7.22 3.53
CA PRO A 68 -0.61 7.00 2.74
C PRO A 68 -1.58 8.19 2.70
N ILE A 69 -1.37 9.20 3.54
CA ILE A 69 -2.22 10.40 3.66
C ILE A 69 -2.23 11.28 2.40
N PHE A 70 -1.18 11.21 1.57
CA PHE A 70 -0.99 12.14 0.45
C PHE A 70 -1.25 11.51 -0.93
N GLN A 71 -1.74 10.26 -1.01
CA GLN A 71 -1.88 9.51 -2.26
C GLN A 71 -0.65 9.66 -3.17
N ILE A 72 0.54 9.44 -2.60
CA ILE A 72 1.79 9.70 -3.32
C ILE A 72 1.95 8.66 -4.42
N GLU A 73 2.07 9.16 -5.65
CA GLU A 73 2.39 8.37 -6.83
C GLU A 73 3.89 8.38 -7.09
N HIS A 74 4.49 7.19 -7.13
CA HIS A 74 5.89 7.00 -7.48
C HIS A 74 5.99 6.28 -8.82
N LYS A 75 6.62 6.91 -9.81
CA LYS A 75 6.96 6.24 -11.07
C LYS A 75 8.09 5.26 -10.85
N LEU A 76 7.85 4.00 -11.19
CA LEU A 76 8.82 2.92 -11.14
C LEU A 76 9.62 2.85 -12.45
N SER A 77 10.81 2.26 -12.39
CA SER A 77 11.71 2.11 -13.56
C SER A 77 11.13 1.23 -14.67
N ASN A 78 10.20 0.34 -14.35
CA ASN A 78 9.49 -0.52 -15.30
C ASN A 78 8.30 0.19 -16.01
N GLY A 79 8.09 1.48 -15.75
CA GLY A 79 7.02 2.27 -16.35
C GLY A 79 5.68 2.20 -15.61
N CYS A 80 5.57 1.40 -14.54
CA CYS A 80 4.39 1.38 -13.69
C CYS A 80 4.39 2.54 -12.68
N THR A 81 3.22 2.92 -12.21
CA THR A 81 3.03 3.83 -11.08
C THR A 81 2.71 3.02 -9.83
N PHE A 82 3.49 3.23 -8.77
CA PHE A 82 3.20 2.78 -7.42
C PHE A 82 2.39 3.86 -6.70
N ILE A 83 1.26 3.48 -6.12
CA ILE A 83 0.40 4.38 -5.36
C ILE A 83 0.35 3.88 -3.91
N CYS A 84 0.81 4.72 -3.00
CA CYS A 84 0.75 4.44 -1.58
C CYS A 84 -0.67 4.64 -1.05
N HIS A 85 -1.40 3.55 -0.80
CA HIS A 85 -2.75 3.58 -0.25
C HIS A 85 -2.81 2.96 1.15
N GLU A 86 -3.68 3.48 2.01
CA GLU A 86 -3.78 3.16 3.44
C GLU A 86 -3.98 1.67 3.74
N GLN A 87 -4.77 0.97 2.91
CA GLN A 87 -5.06 -0.45 3.12
C GLN A 87 -4.09 -1.40 2.41
N LYS A 88 -3.67 -1.06 1.19
CA LYS A 88 -2.83 -1.90 0.32
C LYS A 88 -2.03 -1.06 -0.64
N ASN A 89 -0.89 -1.54 -1.10
CA ASN A 89 -0.17 -0.89 -2.21
C ASN A 89 -0.92 -1.15 -3.53
N ILE A 90 -1.02 -0.12 -4.38
CA ILE A 90 -1.65 -0.22 -5.68
C ILE A 90 -0.57 -0.03 -6.76
N PHE A 91 -0.51 -0.95 -7.71
CA PHE A 91 0.40 -0.88 -8.86
C PHE A 91 -0.42 -0.64 -10.13
N LYS A 92 -0.24 0.50 -10.76
CA LYS A 92 -0.87 0.87 -12.02
C LYS A 92 0.17 0.84 -13.13
N CYS A 93 0.22 -0.25 -13.87
CA CYS A 93 1.08 -0.35 -15.05
C CYS A 93 0.30 0.16 -16.28
N PRO A 94 0.94 0.86 -17.23
CA PRO A 94 0.33 1.09 -18.53
C PRO A 94 0.08 -0.28 -19.17
N ASP A 95 -1.19 -0.62 -19.37
CA ASP A 95 -1.54 -1.73 -20.25
C ASP A 95 -0.95 -1.38 -21.62
N ARG A 96 0.03 -2.16 -22.07
CA ARG A 96 0.35 -2.17 -23.50
C ARG A 96 -0.90 -2.75 -24.14
N LEU A 97 -1.77 -1.89 -24.66
CA LEU A 97 -2.89 -2.32 -25.50
C LEU A 97 -2.27 -3.26 -26.56
N PRO A 98 -2.63 -4.57 -26.57
CA PRO A 98 -1.92 -5.56 -27.40
C PRO A 98 -1.92 -5.21 -28.88
N PHE A 99 -2.85 -4.34 -29.29
CA PHE A 99 -3.13 -3.97 -30.67
C PHE A 99 -2.67 -2.55 -31.05
N PHE A 100 -1.96 -1.83 -30.18
CA PHE A 100 -1.47 -0.49 -30.50
C PHE A 100 0.05 -0.49 -30.68
N GLU A 101 0.48 -0.39 -31.93
CA GLU A 101 1.87 -0.09 -32.27
C GLU A 101 2.12 1.41 -32.08
N VAL A 102 3.11 1.75 -31.25
CA VAL A 102 3.54 3.14 -31.07
C VAL A 102 4.42 3.53 -32.25
N ILE A 103 3.84 4.17 -33.27
CA ILE A 103 4.60 4.75 -34.39
C ILE A 103 5.31 6.03 -33.93
N LYS A 104 6.65 6.07 -34.08
CA LYS A 104 7.50 7.20 -33.62
C LYS A 104 7.23 8.53 -34.37
N ARG A 105 6.44 8.51 -35.44
CA ARG A 105 6.06 9.68 -36.23
C ARG A 105 4.64 9.50 -36.76
N ALA A 106 3.74 10.40 -36.39
CA ALA A 106 2.44 10.49 -37.04
C ALA A 106 2.64 11.01 -38.47
N THR A 107 2.57 10.11 -39.46
CA THR A 107 2.41 10.52 -40.86
C THR A 107 0.92 10.76 -41.11
N THR A 108 0.56 11.98 -41.53
CA THR A 108 -0.80 12.33 -41.97
C THR A 108 -1.21 11.63 -43.28
N ARG A 109 -0.36 10.76 -43.83
CA ARG A 109 -0.71 9.91 -44.97
C ARG A 109 -1.33 8.63 -44.44
N ILE A 110 -2.64 8.52 -44.60
CA ILE A 110 -3.38 7.26 -44.44
C ILE A 110 -2.69 6.22 -45.33
N PRO A 111 -2.20 5.09 -44.78
CA PRO A 111 -1.67 4.00 -45.59
C PRO A 111 -2.70 3.60 -46.63
N THR A 112 -2.30 3.44 -47.89
CA THR A 112 -3.22 3.09 -48.99
C THR A 112 -4.00 1.80 -48.73
N THR A 113 -3.45 0.90 -47.92
CA THR A 113 -4.11 -0.33 -47.46
C THR A 113 -5.35 -0.05 -46.58
N LEU A 114 -5.30 0.98 -45.72
CA LEU A 114 -6.41 1.38 -44.86
C LEU A 114 -7.50 2.15 -45.60
N ARG A 115 -7.20 2.80 -46.74
CA ARG A 115 -8.24 3.44 -47.56
C ARG A 115 -9.19 2.42 -48.20
N ALA A 116 -8.65 1.29 -48.66
CA ALA A 116 -9.44 0.23 -49.29
C ALA A 116 -10.39 -0.44 -48.29
N GLU A 117 -9.98 -0.61 -47.03
CA GLU A 117 -10.82 -1.19 -45.98
C GLU A 117 -11.88 -0.21 -45.43
N LEU A 118 -11.60 1.10 -45.48
CA LEU A 118 -12.49 2.16 -44.97
C LEU A 118 -13.38 2.80 -46.04
N GLY A 119 -13.34 2.33 -47.28
CA GLY A 119 -14.26 2.74 -48.35
C GLY A 119 -14.05 4.17 -48.89
N PHE A 120 -12.81 4.67 -48.87
CA PHE A 120 -12.42 5.97 -49.45
C PHE A 120 -11.81 5.84 -50.84
#